data_AF-A0A9N8EQA6-F1
#
_entry.id   AF-A0A9N8EQA6-F1
#
_cell.length_a   1.000
_cell.length_b   1.000
_cell.length_c   1.000
_cell.angle_alpha   90.00
_cell.angle_beta   90.00
_cell.angle_gamma   90.00
#
_symmetry.space_group_name_H-M   'P 1'
#
loop_
_entity.id
_entity.type
_entity.pdbx_description
1 polymer ?
#
loop_
_entity_poly.entity_id
_entity_poly.type
_entity_poly.pdbx_seq_one_letter_code
_entity_poly.pdbx_strand_id
1 'polypeptide(L)'
;MIVRMRSIDVRVINLDAASHCRKDPDKVLRNGERDKKRKYLDACLSQRRHFTPFVVSADGLLGTEAEALAKRISALLAAKWERPYSVVRGNVNARLSLDILRARHLCMRGSRVPAGTMSYRRSLWDADGALALFR
;
A
#
# COMPACT_ATOMS: atom_id res chain seq x y z
N MET A 1 -22.25 -14.36 13.69
CA MET A 1 -21.66 -13.48 12.64
C MET A 1 -20.98 -14.33 11.60
N ILE A 2 -21.45 -14.36 10.36
CA ILE A 2 -20.73 -15.03 9.25
C ILE A 2 -19.56 -14.13 8.87
N VAL A 3 -18.33 -14.54 9.20
CA VAL A 3 -17.11 -13.84 8.76
C VAL A 3 -16.93 -14.12 7.27
N ARG A 4 -17.38 -13.19 6.42
CA ARG A 4 -17.12 -13.29 4.97
C ARG A 4 -15.65 -12.95 4.71
N MET A 5 -14.91 -13.94 4.18
CA MET A 5 -13.51 -13.76 3.84
C MET A 5 -13.36 -12.80 2.66
N ARG A 6 -12.49 -11.82 2.81
CA ARG A 6 -12.22 -10.78 1.80
C ARG A 6 -10.75 -10.85 1.38
N SER A 7 -10.53 -11.06 0.10
CA SER A 7 -9.21 -11.02 -0.51
C SER A 7 -8.90 -9.59 -0.93
N ILE A 8 -7.78 -9.05 -0.44
CA ILE A 8 -7.30 -7.71 -0.77
C ILE A 8 -5.99 -7.88 -1.54
N ASP A 9 -5.87 -7.16 -2.66
CA ASP A 9 -4.68 -7.19 -3.49
C ASP A 9 -4.18 -5.76 -3.67
N VAL A 10 -2.92 -5.55 -3.25
CA VAL A 10 -2.31 -4.22 -3.16
C VAL A 10 -1.51 -3.93 -4.42
N ARG A 11 -1.66 -2.73 -4.98
CA ARG A 11 -0.85 -2.22 -6.07
C ARG A 11 -0.42 -0.78 -5.78
N VAL A 12 0.90 -0.54 -5.81
CA VAL A 12 1.47 0.80 -5.76
C VAL A 12 1.78 1.24 -7.20
N ILE A 13 1.36 2.45 -7.59
CA ILE A 13 1.56 3.02 -8.92
C ILE A 13 2.42 4.29 -8.81
N ASN A 14 3.48 4.38 -9.61
CA ASN A 14 4.23 5.63 -9.76
C ASN A 14 3.51 6.52 -10.78
N LEU A 15 2.86 7.60 -10.33
CA LEU A 15 2.12 8.52 -11.22
C LEU A 15 3.06 9.36 -12.08
N ASP A 16 4.29 9.57 -11.64
CA ASP A 16 5.31 10.34 -12.36
C ASP A 16 6.00 9.53 -13.47
N ALA A 17 5.62 8.27 -13.66
CA ALA A 17 6.19 7.44 -14.72
C ALA A 17 5.93 8.06 -16.10
N ALA A 18 6.90 8.01 -17.01
CA ALA A 18 6.75 8.56 -18.37
C ALA A 18 5.52 8.00 -19.12
N SER A 19 5.12 6.75 -18.83
CA SER A 19 3.91 6.12 -19.39
C SER A 19 2.58 6.72 -18.89
N HIS A 20 2.63 7.60 -17.90
CA HIS A 20 1.51 8.28 -17.25
C HIS A 20 1.55 9.81 -17.41
N CYS A 21 2.62 10.38 -18.00
CA CYS A 21 2.84 11.84 -18.06
C CYS A 21 1.71 12.67 -18.72
N ARG A 22 0.87 12.04 -19.56
CA ARG A 22 -0.28 12.68 -20.22
C ARG A 22 -1.64 12.21 -19.69
N LYS A 23 -1.65 11.42 -18.61
CA LYS A 23 -2.86 10.82 -18.05
C LYS A 23 -3.20 11.52 -16.75
N ASP A 24 -4.49 11.77 -16.57
CA ASP A 24 -5.03 12.21 -15.30
C ASP A 24 -4.75 11.16 -14.20
N PRO A 25 -4.23 11.55 -13.02
CA PRO A 25 -3.82 10.61 -11.98
C PRO A 25 -4.99 9.76 -11.48
N ASP A 26 -6.18 10.33 -11.34
CA ASP A 26 -7.37 9.58 -10.93
C ASP A 26 -7.80 8.57 -11.99
N LYS A 27 -7.64 8.87 -13.28
CA LYS A 27 -7.85 7.88 -14.35
C LYS A 27 -6.84 6.75 -14.28
N VAL A 28 -5.58 7.03 -13.95
CA VAL A 28 -4.55 5.99 -13.78
C VAL A 28 -4.90 5.05 -12.63
N LEU A 29 -5.28 5.59 -11.47
CA LEU A 29 -5.70 4.79 -10.31
C LEU A 29 -6.95 3.95 -10.62
N ARG A 30 -7.98 4.56 -11.24
CA ARG A 30 -9.21 3.85 -11.65
C ARG A 30 -8.93 2.71 -12.63
N ASN A 31 -8.05 2.94 -13.61
CA ASN A 31 -7.62 1.88 -14.53
C ASN A 31 -6.90 0.75 -13.78
N GLY A 32 -6.05 1.10 -12.81
CA GLY A 32 -5.38 0.13 -11.96
C GLY A 32 -6.35 -0.76 -11.18
N GLU A 33 -7.41 -0.17 -10.61
CA GLU A 33 -8.46 -0.92 -9.89
C GLU A 33 -9.23 -1.84 -10.84
N ARG A 34 -9.61 -1.32 -12.02
CA ARG A 34 -10.32 -2.09 -13.06
C ARG A 34 -9.50 -3.28 -13.53
N ASP A 35 -8.21 -3.11 -13.77
CA ASP A 35 -7.33 -4.18 -14.23
C ASP A 35 -7.20 -5.30 -13.21
N LYS A 36 -7.07 -4.96 -11.92
CA LYS A 36 -7.03 -5.96 -10.85
C LYS A 36 -8.36 -6.70 -10.72
N LYS A 37 -9.49 -5.99 -10.79
CA LYS A 37 -10.81 -6.64 -10.79
C LYS A 37 -10.98 -7.59 -11.97
N ARG A 38 -10.69 -7.13 -13.19
CA ARG A 38 -10.78 -7.97 -14.39
C ARG A 38 -9.94 -9.24 -14.27
N LYS A 39 -8.80 -9.19 -13.56
CA LYS A 39 -7.94 -10.36 -13.38
C LYS A 39 -8.41 -11.33 -12.30
N TYR A 40 -8.97 -10.84 -11.19
CA TYR A 40 -9.16 -11.66 -9.98
C TYR A 40 -10.60 -11.77 -9.49
N LEU A 41 -11.52 -10.95 -9.98
CA LEU A 41 -12.89 -10.89 -9.48
C LEU A 41 -13.61 -12.22 -9.67
N ASP A 42 -13.60 -12.77 -10.87
CA ASP A 42 -14.33 -14.01 -11.19
C ASP A 42 -13.80 -15.21 -10.40
N ALA A 43 -12.47 -15.32 -10.26
CA ALA A 43 -11.82 -16.35 -9.45
C ALA A 43 -12.13 -16.21 -7.95
N CYS A 44 -12.29 -14.98 -7.45
CA CYS A 44 -12.70 -14.77 -6.05
C CYS A 44 -14.18 -15.10 -5.85
N LEU A 45 -15.04 -14.74 -6.80
CA LEU A 45 -16.47 -15.01 -6.75
C LEU A 45 -16.77 -16.52 -6.81
N SER A 46 -16.06 -17.27 -7.65
CA SER A 46 -16.19 -18.73 -7.71
C SER A 46 -15.82 -19.41 -6.38
N GLN A 47 -14.87 -18.83 -5.65
CA GLN A 47 -14.49 -19.26 -4.30
C GLN A 47 -15.38 -18.69 -3.18
N ARG A 48 -16.48 -18.00 -3.52
CA ARG A 48 -17.39 -17.32 -2.57
C ARG A 48 -16.69 -16.28 -1.69
N ARG A 49 -15.64 -15.64 -2.20
CA ARG A 49 -14.89 -14.58 -1.51
C ARG A 49 -15.19 -13.22 -2.11
N HIS A 50 -15.14 -12.19 -1.28
CA HIS A 50 -15.18 -10.81 -1.78
C HIS A 50 -13.78 -10.36 -2.19
N PHE A 51 -13.64 -9.76 -3.37
CA PHE A 51 -12.39 -9.14 -3.81
C PHE A 51 -12.45 -7.63 -3.65
N THR A 52 -11.37 -7.00 -3.21
CA THR A 52 -11.26 -5.54 -3.19
C THR A 52 -9.84 -5.14 -3.60
N PRO A 53 -9.64 -4.53 -4.78
CA PRO A 53 -8.36 -3.96 -5.15
C PRO A 53 -8.01 -2.81 -4.21
N PHE A 54 -6.77 -2.78 -3.75
CA PHE A 54 -6.21 -1.67 -3.00
C PHE A 54 -5.12 -1.01 -3.83
N VAL A 55 -5.51 -0.02 -4.62
CA VAL A 55 -4.59 0.71 -5.51
C VAL A 55 -4.24 2.04 -4.88
N VAL A 56 -2.94 2.33 -4.82
CA VAL A 56 -2.40 3.54 -4.21
C VAL A 56 -1.27 4.09 -5.07
N SER A 57 -1.09 5.41 -5.10
CA SER A 57 0.07 6.02 -5.73
C SER A 57 1.30 5.97 -4.83
N ALA A 58 2.47 6.10 -5.43
CA ALA A 58 3.74 6.23 -4.73
C ALA A 58 3.78 7.49 -3.82
N ASP A 59 2.90 8.46 -4.07
CA ASP A 59 2.80 9.73 -3.35
C ASP A 59 1.64 9.74 -2.34
N GLY A 60 0.94 8.60 -2.19
CA GLY A 60 -0.08 8.41 -1.17
C GLY A 60 -1.53 8.67 -1.61
N LEU A 61 -1.79 8.93 -2.90
CA LEU A 61 -3.14 9.04 -3.42
C LEU A 61 -3.82 7.66 -3.46
N LEU A 62 -4.98 7.54 -2.84
CA LEU A 62 -5.74 6.29 -2.81
C LEU A 62 -6.74 6.26 -3.95
N GLY A 63 -6.85 5.09 -4.60
CA GLY A 63 -7.98 4.81 -5.47
C GLY A 63 -9.30 4.80 -4.70
N THR A 64 -10.42 4.95 -5.41
CA THR A 64 -11.76 5.03 -4.82
C THR A 64 -12.12 3.84 -3.92
N GLU A 65 -11.76 2.62 -4.33
CA GLU A 65 -12.04 1.43 -3.53
C GLU A 65 -11.07 1.26 -2.38
N ALA A 66 -9.80 1.66 -2.58
CA ALA A 66 -8.80 1.68 -1.53
C ALA A 66 -9.21 2.64 -0.39
N GLU A 67 -9.72 3.83 -0.73
CA GLU A 67 -10.20 4.80 0.24
C GLU A 67 -11.45 4.29 1.00
N ALA A 68 -12.40 3.69 0.28
CA ALA A 68 -13.58 3.07 0.87
C ALA A 68 -13.21 1.92 1.82
N LEU A 69 -12.24 1.09 1.43
CA LEU A 69 -11.72 0.01 2.27
C LEU A 69 -11.08 0.57 3.54
N ALA A 70 -10.23 1.59 3.41
CA ALA A 70 -9.62 2.25 4.55
C ALA A 70 -10.69 2.84 5.49
N LYS A 71 -11.77 3.45 4.96
CA LYS A 71 -12.87 4.02 5.77
C LYS A 71 -13.56 2.93 6.57
N ARG A 72 -13.84 1.81 5.92
CA ARG A 72 -14.46 0.65 6.58
C ARG A 72 -13.57 0.03 7.65
N ILE A 73 -12.27 -0.13 7.39
CA ILE A 73 -11.33 -0.65 8.39
C ILE A 73 -11.24 0.29 9.58
N SER A 74 -11.12 1.60 9.35
CA SER A 74 -11.09 2.59 10.45
C SER A 74 -12.37 2.55 11.29
N ALA A 75 -13.55 2.39 10.69
CA ALA A 75 -14.81 2.27 11.42
C ALA A 75 -14.87 1.00 12.28
N LEU A 76 -14.46 -0.14 11.72
CA LEU A 76 -14.41 -1.41 12.45
C LEU A 76 -13.41 -1.37 13.62
N LEU A 77 -12.25 -0.74 13.40
CA LEU A 77 -11.25 -0.57 14.45
C LEU A 77 -11.70 0.41 15.54
N ALA A 78 -12.38 1.49 15.16
CA ALA A 78 -12.96 2.44 16.12
C ALA A 78 -13.98 1.76 17.04
N ALA A 79 -14.87 0.94 16.48
CA ALA A 79 -15.81 0.13 17.26
C ALA A 79 -15.09 -0.89 18.14
N LYS A 80 -14.04 -1.56 17.64
CA LYS A 80 -13.29 -2.57 18.39
C LYS A 80 -12.47 -1.98 19.55
N TRP A 81 -11.90 -0.79 19.36
CA TRP A 81 -11.02 -0.15 20.34
C TRP A 81 -11.73 0.86 21.24
N GLU A 82 -13.03 1.11 21.01
CA GLU A 82 -13.82 2.11 21.73
C GLU A 82 -13.16 3.50 21.70
N ARG A 83 -12.64 3.88 20.52
CA ARG A 83 -11.98 5.17 20.29
C ARG A 83 -12.73 5.98 19.24
N PRO A 84 -12.66 7.33 19.28
CA PRO A 84 -13.28 8.16 18.26
C PRO A 84 -12.70 7.85 16.87
N TYR A 85 -13.58 7.81 15.87
CA TYR A 85 -13.22 7.45 14.49
C TYR A 85 -12.07 8.32 13.93
N SER A 86 -12.05 9.61 14.25
CA SER A 86 -11.03 10.55 13.79
C SER A 86 -9.61 10.14 14.22
N VAL A 87 -9.44 9.73 15.48
CA VAL A 87 -8.15 9.29 16.03
C VAL A 87 -7.69 7.99 15.37
N VAL A 88 -8.60 7.02 15.23
CA VAL A 88 -8.29 5.73 14.59
C VAL A 88 -7.98 5.92 13.10
N ARG A 89 -8.74 6.78 12.40
CA ARG A 89 -8.49 7.10 11.01
C ARG A 89 -7.14 7.77 10.81
N GLY A 90 -6.77 8.71 11.68
CA GLY A 90 -5.44 9.33 11.68
C GLY A 90 -4.33 8.29 11.84
N ASN A 91 -4.49 7.34 12.78
CA ASN A 91 -3.51 6.27 13.00
C ASN A 91 -3.41 5.32 11.77
N VAL A 92 -4.53 4.92 11.20
CA VAL A 92 -4.57 4.08 9.98
C VAL A 92 -3.90 4.79 8.81
N ASN A 93 -4.21 6.07 8.57
CA ASN A 93 -3.59 6.86 7.52
C ASN A 93 -2.06 6.95 7.73
N ALA A 94 -1.61 7.24 8.95
CA ALA A 94 -0.18 7.32 9.25
C ALA A 94 0.55 5.99 8.99
N ARG A 95 -0.05 4.86 9.38
CA ARG A 95 0.50 3.52 9.11
C ARG A 95 0.55 3.21 7.62
N LEU A 96 -0.55 3.47 6.90
CA LEU A 96 -0.60 3.29 5.44
C LEU A 96 0.49 4.11 4.74
N SER A 97 0.66 5.39 5.10
CA SER A 97 1.71 6.24 4.54
C SER A 97 3.11 5.70 4.80
N LEU A 98 3.39 5.24 6.02
CA LEU A 98 4.68 4.61 6.35
C LEU A 98 4.91 3.31 5.58
N ASP A 99 3.88 2.48 5.41
CA ASP A 99 3.98 1.23 4.68
C ASP A 99 4.18 1.46 3.18
N ILE A 100 3.54 2.49 2.60
CA ILE A 100 3.79 2.92 1.21
C ILE A 100 5.23 3.41 1.05
N LEU A 101 5.72 4.24 1.97
CA LEU A 101 7.10 4.71 1.96
C LEU A 101 8.10 3.56 2.07
N ARG A 102 7.84 2.57 2.93
CA ARG A 102 8.65 1.34 3.05
C ARG A 102 8.57 0.44 1.83
N ALA A 103 7.45 0.45 1.11
CA ALA A 103 7.30 -0.28 -0.15
C ALA A 103 8.08 0.38 -1.28
N ARG A 104 8.19 1.72 -1.29
CA ARG A 104 8.91 2.51 -2.31
C ARG A 104 10.41 2.59 -2.04
N HIS A 105 10.80 2.90 -0.80
CA HIS A 105 12.18 3.20 -0.44
C HIS A 105 12.83 2.02 0.27
N LEU A 106 13.71 1.32 -0.45
CA LEU A 106 14.55 0.24 0.09
C LEU A 106 15.37 0.70 1.31
N CYS A 107 15.80 1.96 1.35
CA CYS A 107 16.58 2.52 2.46
C CYS A 107 15.77 2.60 3.78
N MET A 108 14.45 2.75 3.71
CA MET A 108 13.56 2.74 4.88
C MET A 108 13.23 1.31 5.36
N ARG A 109 13.57 0.30 4.55
CA ARG A 109 13.37 -1.12 4.89
C ARG A 109 14.39 -1.62 5.91
N GLY A 110 15.43 -0.84 6.19
CA GLY A 110 16.59 -1.26 6.95
C GLY A 110 17.48 -2.22 6.14
N SER A 111 18.76 -2.28 6.48
CA SER A 111 19.62 -3.33 5.96
C SER A 111 19.15 -4.69 6.48
N ARG A 112 19.17 -5.70 5.60
CA ARG A 112 18.91 -7.10 6.00
C ARG A 112 20.16 -7.80 6.54
N VAL A 113 21.26 -7.05 6.74
CA VAL A 113 22.48 -7.57 7.33
C VAL A 113 22.19 -7.96 8.78
N PRO A 114 22.44 -9.22 9.18
CA PRO A 114 22.28 -9.65 10.57
C PRO A 114 23.10 -8.75 11.51
N ALA A 115 22.57 -8.44 12.69
CA ALA A 115 23.22 -7.52 13.63
C ALA A 115 24.67 -7.91 13.96
N GLY A 116 24.99 -9.22 13.99
CA GLY A 116 26.35 -9.73 14.22
C GLY A 116 27.34 -9.48 13.08
N THR A 117 26.86 -9.08 11.90
CA THR A 117 27.67 -8.77 10.71
C THR A 117 27.69 -7.25 10.41
N MET A 118 26.98 -6.44 11.21
CA MET A 118 27.00 -4.98 11.07
C MET A 118 28.36 -4.43 11.48
N SER A 119 29.12 -3.94 10.50
CA SER A 119 30.40 -3.25 10.75
C SER A 119 30.15 -1.81 11.17
N TYR A 120 30.73 -1.38 12.30
CA TYR A 120 30.71 0.02 12.73
C TYR A 120 31.60 0.94 11.87
N ARG A 121 32.43 0.37 10.96
CA ARG A 121 33.34 1.14 10.08
C ARG A 121 32.72 1.52 8.74
N ARG A 122 31.62 0.87 8.32
CA ARG A 122 30.88 1.23 7.09
C ARG A 122 29.53 1.75 7.49
N SER A 123 29.19 2.94 7.03
CA SER A 123 27.83 3.43 7.23
C SER A 123 26.88 2.51 6.46
N LEU A 124 25.70 2.24 7.04
CA LEU A 124 24.69 1.39 6.42
C LEU A 124 24.30 1.86 5.00
N TRP A 125 24.49 3.16 4.76
CA TRP A 125 24.25 3.86 3.51
C TRP A 125 25.29 3.55 2.43
N ASP A 126 26.50 3.13 2.82
CA ASP A 126 27.58 2.75 1.89
C ASP A 126 27.50 1.29 1.47
N ALA A 127 26.86 0.44 2.27
CA ALA A 127 26.97 -1.01 2.13
C ALA A 127 26.02 -1.61 1.09
N ASP A 128 24.79 -1.11 0.95
CA ASP A 128 23.82 -1.67 0.00
C ASP A 128 22.75 -0.65 -0.43
N GLY A 129 22.90 -0.11 -1.66
CA GLY A 129 21.75 0.33 -2.45
C GLY A 129 21.39 1.82 -2.48
N ALA A 130 22.04 2.70 -1.71
CA ALA A 130 21.77 4.15 -1.81
C ALA A 130 22.23 4.75 -3.15
N LEU A 131 23.37 4.29 -3.68
CA LEU A 131 23.93 4.74 -4.97
C LEU A 131 23.32 4.05 -6.20
N ALA A 132 22.59 2.94 -6.01
CA ALA A 132 21.93 2.24 -7.11
C ALA A 132 20.59 2.88 -7.51
N LEU A 133 20.07 3.82 -6.72
CA LEU A 133 18.81 4.53 -6.96
C LEU A 133 18.95 5.73 -7.93
N PHE A 134 20.19 6.11 -8.30
CA PHE A 134 20.48 7.25 -9.18
C PHE A 134 21.12 6.83 -10.52
N ARG A 135 20.79 5.64 -11.03
CA ARG A 135 21.28 5.17 -12.33
C ARG A 135 20.16 4.97 -13.33
#